data_AF-A0AA39YNH8-F1
#
_entry.id   AF-A0AA39YNH8-F1
#
_cell.length_a   1.000
_cell.length_b   1.000
_cell.length_c   1.000
_cell.angle_alpha   90.00
_cell.angle_beta   90.00
_cell.angle_gamma   90.00
#
_symmetry.space_group_name_H-M   'P 1'
#
loop_
_entity.id
_entity.type
_entity.pdbx_description
1 polymer ?
#
loop_
_entity_poly.entity_id
_entity_poly.type
_entity_poly.pdbx_seq_one_letter_code
_entity_poly.pdbx_strand_id
1 'polypeptide(L)'
;MAARGILPIPTRYGNKRAHGEAKRTQESMATSWSAAQSAMGQEYGFMASLNFQAYNWMHNMDVVLKDRQLRHIAMSGTNDAGMTRINDTFNWGGSVKNTQTQGLSIHNQLRAGARWFDMRIVGNHVLGFHAAHMIDDINQFTGEHPGEIIIWWVKYMTLLGEGMWDSETTEAFYDQLEDISYRCPDFKQPGEAGTLDRRAARSFMDKNGGHGCVLIFIDGHVDTKAGVRDHRESSGIYKGRKWFPRHGYWAEESTAEETGKKQIARMQALPRDTGPNDPFFIMQWQCTTDFIHATITGIDHFAVLGSNPALYWHAVNAMSPENYPTVILEDYISQVLELESSRADDATDFPSGVGAEIQTIVIGINLYLASQNCNVATSRHPLLRPKVERRSIEGRSTNSTSTQDPGRFTGIRYANGTFDRAPPSGFHLARVPILKTGTRFGNGTVLAEDLPNPDY
;
A
#
# COMPACT_ATOMS: atom_id res chain seq x y z
N MET A 1 33.24 -35.40 37.62
CA MET A 1 34.29 -36.39 37.27
C MET A 1 33.78 -37.23 36.11
N ALA A 2 34.58 -37.35 35.04
CA ALA A 2 34.46 -38.23 33.86
C ALA A 2 33.23 -38.00 32.92
N ALA A 3 33.40 -37.46 31.70
CA ALA A 3 33.89 -38.11 30.45
C ALA A 3 32.86 -39.13 29.90
N ARG A 4 32.39 -39.17 28.65
CA ARG A 4 32.91 -38.82 27.31
C ARG A 4 31.72 -38.90 26.32
N GLY A 5 31.78 -38.20 25.19
CA GLY A 5 30.83 -38.43 24.09
C GLY A 5 30.94 -37.43 22.94
N ILE A 6 32.13 -37.29 22.36
CA ILE A 6 32.34 -36.58 21.10
C ILE A 6 31.82 -37.50 19.98
N LEU A 7 30.86 -37.01 19.18
CA LEU A 7 30.45 -37.59 17.91
C LEU A 7 30.46 -36.49 16.82
N PRO A 8 30.65 -36.88 15.54
CA PRO A 8 31.49 -36.15 14.60
C PRO A 8 30.77 -35.06 13.81
N ILE A 9 31.56 -34.06 13.42
CA ILE A 9 31.22 -33.02 12.44
C ILE A 9 31.02 -33.69 11.06
N PRO A 10 29.86 -33.54 10.39
CA PRO A 10 29.75 -33.84 8.97
C PRO A 10 30.30 -32.65 8.18
N THR A 11 31.57 -32.72 7.80
CA THR A 11 32.13 -31.91 6.71
C THR A 11 31.61 -32.42 5.37
N ARG A 12 30.61 -31.73 4.80
CA ARG A 12 30.31 -31.56 3.36
C ARG A 12 28.80 -31.33 3.18
N TYR A 13 28.40 -30.07 3.08
CA TYR A 13 27.23 -29.69 2.29
C TYR A 13 27.63 -28.61 1.29
N GLY A 14 27.29 -28.86 0.03
CA GLY A 14 27.84 -28.20 -1.14
C GLY A 14 27.48 -26.72 -1.24
N ASN A 15 28.52 -25.89 -1.22
CA ASN A 15 28.47 -24.44 -1.38
C ASN A 15 28.24 -23.98 -2.85
N LYS A 16 27.43 -24.72 -3.62
CA LYS A 16 27.11 -24.40 -5.03
C LYS A 16 25.62 -24.18 -5.30
N ARG A 17 24.71 -24.54 -4.39
CA ARG A 17 23.27 -24.24 -4.52
C ARG A 17 22.89 -22.84 -4.03
N ALA A 18 23.46 -22.39 -2.91
CA ALA A 18 23.15 -21.07 -2.33
C ALA A 18 23.54 -19.88 -3.24
N HIS A 19 24.65 -19.99 -4.00
CA HIS A 19 25.00 -18.99 -5.00
C HIS A 19 24.16 -19.06 -6.29
N GLY A 20 23.63 -20.24 -6.64
CA GLY A 20 22.73 -20.39 -7.78
C GLY A 20 21.31 -19.91 -7.49
N GLU A 21 20.85 -20.04 -6.24
CA GLU A 21 19.59 -19.49 -5.77
C GLU A 21 19.68 -17.97 -5.61
N ALA A 22 20.69 -17.41 -4.93
CA ALA A 22 20.84 -15.95 -4.81
C ALA A 22 20.93 -15.22 -6.17
N LYS A 23 21.55 -15.85 -7.17
CA LYS A 23 21.63 -15.30 -8.53
C LYS A 23 20.31 -15.42 -9.30
N ARG A 24 19.54 -16.50 -9.11
CA ARG A 24 18.17 -16.62 -9.62
C ARG A 24 17.19 -15.69 -8.91
N THR A 25 17.40 -15.41 -7.62
CA THR A 25 16.61 -14.42 -6.89
C THR A 25 16.92 -13.04 -7.44
N GLN A 26 18.20 -12.64 -7.58
CA GLN A 26 18.60 -11.37 -8.21
C GLN A 26 18.14 -11.22 -9.68
N GLU A 27 18.22 -12.27 -10.50
CA GLU A 27 17.72 -12.25 -11.89
C GLU A 27 16.18 -12.19 -11.93
N SER A 28 15.48 -12.89 -11.02
CA SER A 28 14.03 -12.77 -10.77
C SER A 28 13.62 -11.38 -10.27
N MET A 29 14.49 -10.71 -9.50
CA MET A 29 14.28 -9.33 -9.06
C MET A 29 14.40 -8.37 -10.23
N ALA A 30 15.41 -8.50 -11.09
CA ALA A 30 15.51 -7.66 -12.29
C ALA A 30 14.31 -7.84 -13.24
N THR A 31 13.67 -9.03 -13.24
CA THR A 31 12.48 -9.32 -14.06
C THR A 31 11.18 -8.71 -13.52
N SER A 32 11.08 -8.39 -12.22
CA SER A 32 9.86 -7.83 -11.60
C SER A 32 9.72 -6.31 -11.81
N TRP A 33 10.84 -5.60 -12.01
CA TRP A 33 10.87 -4.14 -12.12
C TRP A 33 10.30 -3.59 -13.44
N SER A 34 10.22 -4.38 -14.50
CA SER A 34 9.69 -3.93 -15.80
C SER A 34 8.20 -4.22 -16.02
N ALA A 35 7.54 -4.94 -15.10
CA ALA A 35 6.10 -5.24 -15.17
C ALA A 35 5.24 -4.15 -14.51
N ALA A 36 5.71 -2.90 -14.60
CA ALA A 36 5.07 -1.68 -14.14
C ALA A 36 3.64 -1.57 -14.70
N GLN A 37 2.65 -1.95 -13.90
CA GLN A 37 1.25 -1.72 -14.19
C GLN A 37 1.06 -0.24 -14.55
N SER A 38 0.31 0.05 -15.61
CA SER A 38 0.01 1.41 -16.03
C SER A 38 -1.47 1.69 -15.85
N ALA A 39 -1.83 2.79 -15.17
CA ALA A 39 -3.19 3.28 -15.11
C ALA A 39 -3.34 4.50 -16.05
N MET A 40 -4.38 4.55 -16.88
CA MET A 40 -4.49 5.56 -17.95
C MET A 40 -5.91 6.05 -18.21
N GLY A 41 -6.03 7.37 -18.39
CA GLY A 41 -7.05 8.06 -19.18
C GLY A 41 -6.45 9.33 -19.80
N GLN A 42 -6.98 9.82 -20.94
CA GLN A 42 -6.49 11.08 -21.55
C GLN A 42 -6.58 12.29 -20.60
N GLU A 43 -7.48 12.21 -19.62
CA GLU A 43 -7.76 13.24 -18.62
C GLU A 43 -6.91 13.10 -17.34
N TYR A 44 -6.42 11.89 -17.03
CA TYR A 44 -5.71 11.60 -15.76
C TYR A 44 -4.20 11.36 -15.92
N GLY A 45 -3.68 11.47 -17.13
CA GLY A 45 -2.25 11.27 -17.42
C GLY A 45 -1.83 9.79 -17.49
N PHE A 46 -0.55 9.58 -17.81
CA PHE A 46 0.09 8.26 -17.78
C PHE A 46 0.80 8.08 -16.45
N MET A 47 0.40 7.06 -15.69
CA MET A 47 1.10 6.67 -14.46
C MET A 47 1.69 5.28 -14.66
N ALA A 48 2.99 5.15 -14.38
CA ALA A 48 3.71 3.88 -14.40
C ALA A 48 4.53 3.77 -13.12
N SER A 49 4.82 2.53 -12.70
CA SER A 49 5.62 2.29 -11.50
C SER A 49 7.04 2.88 -11.54
N LEU A 50 7.48 3.35 -12.72
CA LEU A 50 8.80 3.94 -12.94
C LEU A 50 8.89 5.43 -12.60
N ASN A 51 7.77 6.13 -12.36
CA ASN A 51 7.82 7.56 -12.06
C ASN A 51 6.68 8.01 -11.15
N PHE A 52 7.04 8.69 -10.07
CA PHE A 52 6.10 9.41 -9.21
C PHE A 52 5.73 10.74 -9.86
N GLN A 53 4.51 10.83 -10.37
CA GLN A 53 4.01 12.08 -11.00
C GLN A 53 2.82 12.70 -10.26
N ALA A 54 2.30 12.05 -9.22
CA ALA A 54 1.10 12.51 -8.51
C ALA A 54 1.19 12.23 -7.00
N TYR A 55 1.96 13.02 -6.25
CA TYR A 55 2.00 12.90 -4.80
C TYR A 55 0.62 13.14 -4.16
N ASN A 56 -0.20 14.01 -4.76
CA ASN A 56 -1.59 14.30 -4.41
C ASN A 56 -2.60 13.45 -5.22
N TRP A 57 -2.37 12.14 -5.29
CA TRP A 57 -3.13 11.26 -6.18
C TRP A 57 -4.63 11.20 -5.87
N MET A 58 -5.05 11.38 -4.61
CA MET A 58 -6.48 11.37 -4.27
C MET A 58 -7.17 12.60 -4.84
N HIS A 59 -6.59 13.78 -4.64
CA HIS A 59 -7.10 15.05 -5.16
C HIS A 59 -7.15 15.05 -6.69
N ASN A 60 -6.12 14.53 -7.36
CA ASN A 60 -6.11 14.42 -8.84
C ASN A 60 -7.19 13.45 -9.38
N MET A 61 -7.79 12.63 -8.52
CA MET A 61 -8.90 11.73 -8.87
C MET A 61 -10.20 12.12 -8.16
N ASP A 62 -10.36 13.37 -7.73
CA ASP A 62 -11.55 13.84 -7.00
C ASP A 62 -12.85 13.46 -7.74
N VAL A 63 -12.90 13.66 -9.05
CA VAL A 63 -14.04 13.35 -9.93
C VAL A 63 -14.43 11.87 -9.92
N VAL A 64 -13.51 10.97 -9.56
CA VAL A 64 -13.74 9.53 -9.44
C VAL A 64 -14.02 9.12 -7.99
N LEU A 65 -13.33 9.74 -7.02
CA LEU A 65 -13.31 9.29 -5.63
C LEU A 65 -14.39 9.95 -4.77
N LYS A 66 -14.71 11.22 -5.00
CA LYS A 66 -15.43 12.08 -4.03
C LYS A 66 -16.80 11.55 -3.61
N ASP A 67 -17.50 10.88 -4.51
CA ASP A 67 -18.85 10.36 -4.25
C ASP A 67 -18.84 8.91 -3.73
N ARG A 68 -17.68 8.25 -3.67
CA ARG A 68 -17.53 6.91 -3.10
C ARG A 68 -17.46 6.99 -1.58
N GLN A 69 -17.95 5.95 -0.92
CA GLN A 69 -17.68 5.80 0.51
C GLN A 69 -16.19 5.57 0.73
N LEU A 70 -15.64 6.07 1.82
CA LEU A 70 -14.21 5.94 2.14
C LEU A 70 -13.76 4.47 2.15
N ARG A 71 -14.61 3.54 2.61
CA ARG A 71 -14.36 2.09 2.57
C ARG A 71 -14.20 1.48 1.18
N HIS A 72 -14.68 2.16 0.14
CA HIS A 72 -14.58 1.71 -1.25
C HIS A 72 -13.35 2.24 -1.99
N ILE A 73 -12.60 3.16 -1.39
CA ILE A 73 -11.39 3.72 -1.98
C ILE A 73 -10.22 2.82 -1.62
N ALA A 74 -9.58 2.24 -2.63
CA ALA A 74 -8.32 1.52 -2.43
C ALA A 74 -7.20 2.53 -2.14
N MET A 75 -6.36 2.27 -1.16
CA MET A 75 -5.21 3.11 -0.80
C MET A 75 -4.08 2.23 -0.27
N SER A 76 -2.86 2.75 -0.31
CA SER A 76 -1.71 2.09 0.30
C SER A 76 -1.57 2.52 1.75
N GLY A 77 -0.96 1.65 2.55
CA GLY A 77 -0.63 1.95 3.92
C GLY A 77 0.67 1.29 4.36
N THR A 78 1.16 1.76 5.49
CA THR A 78 2.44 1.34 6.06
C THR A 78 2.24 0.68 7.42
N ASN A 79 2.79 -0.52 7.55
CA ASN A 79 2.83 -1.23 8.82
C ASN A 79 3.93 -0.64 9.72
N ASP A 80 3.58 -0.42 10.99
CA ASP A 80 4.47 0.19 11.99
C ASP A 80 5.16 1.44 11.45
N ALA A 81 4.35 2.36 10.94
CA ALA A 81 4.81 3.37 10.00
C ALA A 81 5.85 4.34 10.57
N GLY A 82 5.84 4.55 11.89
CA GLY A 82 6.84 5.35 12.60
C GLY A 82 8.15 4.63 12.88
N MET A 83 8.27 3.34 12.55
CA MET A 83 9.46 2.52 12.77
C MET A 83 10.45 2.67 11.61
N THR A 84 10.79 3.93 11.31
CA THR A 84 11.66 4.33 10.19
C THR A 84 13.15 4.31 10.57
N ARG A 85 13.44 4.53 11.85
CA ARG A 85 14.77 4.39 12.45
C ARG A 85 14.68 3.61 13.74
N ILE A 86 15.65 2.73 13.95
CA ILE A 86 15.87 2.08 15.24
C ILE A 86 17.03 2.79 15.92
N ASN A 87 16.76 3.35 17.09
CA ASN A 87 17.81 3.91 17.93
C ASN A 87 18.32 2.84 18.91
N ASP A 88 19.63 2.59 18.89
CA ASP A 88 20.30 1.64 19.79
C ASP A 88 20.35 2.13 21.26
N THR A 89 19.83 3.33 21.56
CA THR A 89 19.79 3.87 22.93
C THR A 89 19.02 2.99 23.92
N PHE A 90 18.10 2.15 23.45
CA PHE A 90 17.36 1.22 24.31
C PHE A 90 17.81 -0.21 24.04
N ASN A 91 18.45 -0.84 25.02
CA ASN A 91 18.93 -2.22 24.96
C ASN A 91 17.79 -3.23 25.20
N TRP A 92 16.80 -3.27 24.30
CA TRP A 92 15.64 -4.18 24.38
C TRP A 92 15.67 -5.30 23.31
N GLY A 93 16.78 -5.45 22.59
CA GLY A 93 16.99 -6.52 21.60
C GLY A 93 16.45 -6.23 20.20
N GLY A 94 15.79 -5.07 20.01
CA GLY A 94 15.46 -4.55 18.70
C GLY A 94 16.69 -4.09 17.93
N SER A 95 16.68 -4.29 16.62
CA SER A 95 17.71 -3.85 15.67
C SER A 95 17.03 -3.43 14.38
N VAL A 96 17.76 -2.72 13.51
CA VAL A 96 17.32 -2.43 12.14
C VAL A 96 16.76 -3.69 11.48
N LYS A 97 17.47 -4.82 11.58
CA LYS A 97 17.09 -6.05 10.90
C LYS A 97 15.77 -6.65 11.39
N ASN A 98 15.49 -6.61 12.68
CA ASN A 98 14.37 -7.35 13.26
C ASN A 98 13.22 -6.48 13.76
N THR A 99 13.36 -5.15 13.66
CA THR A 99 12.37 -4.21 14.19
C THR A 99 12.00 -3.12 13.18
N GLN A 100 12.94 -2.65 12.34
CA GLN A 100 12.65 -1.60 11.38
C GLN A 100 11.71 -2.14 10.30
N THR A 101 10.53 -1.53 10.16
CA THR A 101 9.52 -1.93 9.17
C THR A 101 9.39 -0.92 8.04
N GLN A 102 9.92 0.28 8.20
CA GLN A 102 9.93 1.30 7.15
C GLN A 102 11.33 1.88 6.99
N GLY A 103 11.65 2.33 5.79
CA GLY A 103 12.91 3.03 5.50
C GLY A 103 12.68 4.43 4.93
N LEU A 104 11.48 4.98 5.06
CA LEU A 104 11.11 6.32 4.59
C LEU A 104 10.48 7.08 5.74
N SER A 105 10.77 8.38 5.86
CA SER A 105 10.04 9.30 6.75
C SER A 105 8.54 9.32 6.43
N ILE A 106 7.69 9.82 7.33
CA ILE A 106 6.25 9.88 7.08
C ILE A 106 5.95 10.77 5.87
N HIS A 107 6.69 11.87 5.69
CA HIS A 107 6.57 12.74 4.51
C HIS A 107 6.87 11.96 3.23
N ASN A 108 7.94 11.17 3.21
CA ASN A 108 8.31 10.38 2.04
C ASN A 108 7.40 9.16 1.83
N GLN A 109 6.81 8.57 2.88
CA GLN A 109 5.76 7.56 2.76
C GLN A 109 4.50 8.16 2.11
N LEU A 110 4.11 9.39 2.47
CA LEU A 110 2.99 10.12 1.86
C LEU A 110 3.26 10.43 0.38
N ARG A 111 4.47 10.87 0.03
CA ARG A 111 4.92 11.05 -1.35
C ARG A 111 4.96 9.73 -2.13
N ALA A 112 5.30 8.62 -1.46
CA ALA A 112 5.20 7.28 -2.03
C ALA A 112 3.75 6.81 -2.25
N GLY A 113 2.76 7.56 -1.75
CA GLY A 113 1.33 7.33 -1.97
C GLY A 113 0.56 6.81 -0.76
N ALA A 114 1.21 6.54 0.38
CA ALA A 114 0.56 6.04 1.59
C ALA A 114 -0.53 6.99 2.09
N ARG A 115 -1.68 6.45 2.48
CA ARG A 115 -2.78 7.22 3.12
C ARG A 115 -3.31 6.55 4.39
N TRP A 116 -2.75 5.40 4.75
CA TRP A 116 -3.03 4.70 6.00
C TRP A 116 -1.73 4.42 6.76
N PHE A 117 -1.66 4.85 8.02
CA PHE A 117 -0.49 4.66 8.88
C PHE A 117 -0.88 3.79 10.08
N ASP A 118 -0.36 2.55 10.18
CA ASP A 118 -0.49 1.73 11.39
C ASP A 118 0.57 2.17 12.40
N MET A 119 0.12 2.79 13.48
CA MET A 119 0.98 3.45 14.46
C MET A 119 0.97 2.67 15.77
N ARG A 120 2.16 2.29 16.22
CA ARG A 120 2.38 1.50 17.43
C ARG A 120 3.37 2.24 18.29
N ILE A 121 2.87 2.84 19.37
CA ILE A 121 3.63 3.81 20.16
C ILE A 121 4.13 3.11 21.41
N VAL A 122 5.45 3.04 21.58
CA VAL A 122 6.11 2.30 22.69
C VAL A 122 7.17 3.16 23.37
N GLY A 123 6.95 3.65 24.60
CA GLY A 123 7.99 4.35 25.36
C GLY A 123 7.55 5.05 26.65
N ASN A 124 8.52 5.31 27.53
CA ASN A 124 8.43 6.22 28.69
C ASN A 124 9.15 7.53 28.31
N HIS A 125 8.43 8.65 28.20
CA HIS A 125 8.96 10.03 28.06
C HIS A 125 9.92 10.39 26.89
N VAL A 126 10.39 9.47 26.03
CA VAL A 126 11.40 9.74 24.98
C VAL A 126 10.90 9.46 23.54
N LEU A 127 9.59 9.26 23.34
CA LEU A 127 9.00 9.25 21.99
C LEU A 127 8.52 10.62 21.49
N GLY A 128 8.62 11.65 22.32
CA GLY A 128 8.31 13.04 21.93
C GLY A 128 9.17 13.56 20.77
N PHE A 129 10.34 12.95 20.52
CA PHE A 129 11.17 13.28 19.35
C PHE A 129 10.68 12.65 18.04
N HIS A 130 9.90 11.56 18.07
CA HIS A 130 9.37 10.95 16.84
C HIS A 130 7.98 11.46 16.50
N ALA A 131 7.08 11.61 17.48
CA ALA A 131 5.73 12.10 17.21
C ALA A 131 5.76 13.51 16.60
N ALA A 132 6.56 14.42 17.16
CA ALA A 132 6.72 15.77 16.63
C ALA A 132 7.21 15.78 15.17
N HIS A 133 8.26 15.02 14.84
CA HIS A 133 8.75 14.94 13.46
C HIS A 133 7.71 14.36 12.50
N MET A 134 6.95 13.34 12.94
CA MET A 134 5.87 12.78 12.12
C MET A 134 4.70 13.75 11.92
N ILE A 135 4.41 14.58 12.93
CA ILE A 135 3.42 15.67 12.84
C ILE A 135 3.90 16.73 11.84
N ASP A 136 5.18 17.13 11.93
CA ASP A 136 5.80 18.06 10.99
C ASP A 136 5.76 17.53 9.56
N ASP A 137 6.09 16.25 9.37
CA ASP A 137 6.02 15.55 8.08
C ASP A 137 4.61 15.60 7.47
N ILE A 138 3.57 15.34 8.28
CA ILE A 138 2.17 15.43 7.83
C ILE A 138 1.78 16.87 7.51
N ASN A 139 2.14 17.82 8.37
CA ASN A 139 1.83 19.23 8.19
C ASN A 139 2.49 19.77 6.93
N GLN A 140 3.76 19.41 6.69
CA GLN A 140 4.48 19.75 5.47
C GLN A 140 3.75 19.17 4.25
N PHE A 141 3.48 17.86 4.24
CA PHE A 141 2.85 17.20 3.10
C PHE A 141 1.46 17.79 2.78
N THR A 142 0.62 17.98 3.80
CA THR A 142 -0.73 18.52 3.62
C THR A 142 -0.76 20.00 3.26
N GLY A 143 0.29 20.75 3.62
CA GLY A 143 0.53 22.10 3.11
C GLY A 143 0.94 22.12 1.62
N GLU A 144 1.76 21.16 1.19
CA GLU A 144 2.23 21.01 -0.19
C GLU A 144 1.16 20.40 -1.12
N HIS A 145 0.30 19.55 -0.57
CA HIS A 145 -0.62 18.67 -1.30
C HIS A 145 -2.02 18.65 -0.66
N PRO A 146 -2.83 19.71 -0.87
CA PRO A 146 -4.17 19.79 -0.31
C PRO A 146 -5.13 18.77 -0.94
N GLY A 147 -6.20 18.45 -0.20
CA GLY A 147 -7.32 17.63 -0.68
C GLY A 147 -7.16 16.13 -0.45
N GLU A 148 -6.12 15.74 0.28
CA GLU A 148 -5.84 14.34 0.60
C GLU A 148 -6.56 13.87 1.87
N ILE A 149 -6.88 12.58 1.95
CA ILE A 149 -7.40 11.95 3.17
C ILE A 149 -6.28 11.10 3.76
N ILE A 150 -5.82 11.44 4.97
CA ILE A 150 -4.77 10.71 5.67
C ILE A 150 -5.38 10.06 6.90
N ILE A 151 -5.18 8.76 7.08
CA ILE A 151 -5.66 8.00 8.23
C ILE A 151 -4.47 7.61 9.11
N TRP A 152 -4.39 8.22 10.29
CA TRP A 152 -3.44 7.89 11.34
C TRP A 152 -4.10 6.97 12.36
N TRP A 153 -3.74 5.69 12.36
CA TRP A 153 -4.34 4.68 13.23
C TRP A 153 -3.38 4.29 14.36
N VAL A 154 -3.60 4.81 15.58
CA VAL A 154 -2.85 4.40 16.77
C VAL A 154 -3.43 3.10 17.32
N LYS A 155 -2.74 1.99 17.12
CA LYS A 155 -3.20 0.64 17.51
C LYS A 155 -2.98 0.34 18.99
N TYR A 156 -1.85 0.78 19.55
CA TYR A 156 -1.59 0.70 21.00
C TYR A 156 -0.59 1.76 21.44
N MET A 157 -0.64 2.05 22.75
CA MET A 157 0.22 3.00 23.45
C MET A 157 0.73 2.32 24.73
N THR A 158 2.00 1.91 24.71
CA THR A 158 2.58 1.08 25.78
C THR A 158 3.91 1.61 26.26
N LEU A 159 4.27 1.24 27.48
CA LEU A 159 5.62 1.39 28.03
C LEU A 159 6.44 0.15 27.66
N LEU A 160 7.75 0.34 27.41
CA LEU A 160 8.66 -0.78 27.21
C LEU A 160 8.68 -1.67 28.46
N GLY A 161 8.06 -2.86 28.39
CA GLY A 161 8.08 -3.85 29.47
C GLY A 161 7.26 -3.51 30.72
N GLU A 162 6.62 -2.33 30.80
CA GLU A 162 6.03 -1.81 32.04
C GLU A 162 4.50 -1.59 32.00
N GLY A 163 3.83 -1.93 30.89
CA GLY A 163 2.37 -1.88 30.79
C GLY A 163 1.84 -0.80 29.85
N MET A 164 0.60 -0.37 30.04
CA MET A 164 -0.04 0.69 29.23
C MET A 164 0.36 2.09 29.73
N TRP A 165 0.25 3.09 28.87
CA TRP A 165 0.42 4.49 29.27
C TRP A 165 -0.61 4.92 30.31
N ASP A 166 -0.18 5.82 31.19
CA ASP A 166 -1.06 6.49 32.15
C ASP A 166 -1.78 7.69 31.50
N SER A 167 -2.64 8.34 32.28
CA SER A 167 -3.44 9.47 31.79
C SER A 167 -2.56 10.67 31.45
N GLU A 168 -1.51 10.97 32.21
CA GLU A 168 -0.64 12.12 31.96
C GLU A 168 0.10 11.97 30.62
N THR A 169 0.72 10.81 30.39
CA THR A 169 1.43 10.51 29.15
C THR A 169 0.48 10.51 27.95
N THR A 170 -0.72 9.94 28.12
CA THR A 170 -1.74 9.89 27.07
C THR A 170 -2.24 11.28 26.70
N GLU A 171 -2.55 12.14 27.67
CA GLU A 171 -3.02 13.50 27.40
C GLU A 171 -1.91 14.37 26.78
N ALA A 172 -0.66 14.24 27.23
CA ALA A 172 0.48 14.93 26.62
C ALA A 172 0.70 14.52 25.15
N PHE A 173 0.47 13.25 24.82
CA PHE A 173 0.49 12.79 23.44
C PHE A 173 -0.68 13.34 22.62
N TYR A 174 -1.89 13.39 23.19
CA TYR A 174 -3.02 14.04 22.53
C TYR A 174 -2.79 15.53 22.28
N ASP A 175 -2.14 16.23 23.21
CA ASP A 175 -1.74 17.63 23.04
C ASP A 175 -0.76 17.78 21.86
N GLN A 176 0.20 16.86 21.67
CA GLN A 176 1.06 16.88 20.48
C GLN A 176 0.29 16.59 19.20
N LEU A 177 -0.61 15.60 19.21
CA LEU A 177 -1.47 15.34 18.05
C LEU A 177 -2.32 16.56 17.70
N GLU A 178 -2.54 17.48 18.65
CA GLU A 178 -3.20 18.76 18.42
C GLU A 178 -2.41 19.78 17.56
N ASP A 179 -1.16 19.49 17.23
CA ASP A 179 -0.34 20.32 16.31
C ASP A 179 -0.53 19.96 14.82
N ILE A 180 -1.25 18.88 14.50
CA ILE A 180 -1.60 18.55 13.10
C ILE A 180 -2.60 19.57 12.51
N SER A 181 -2.19 20.32 11.48
CA SER A 181 -2.91 21.50 10.97
C SER A 181 -4.29 21.21 10.37
N TYR A 182 -4.43 20.10 9.63
CA TYR A 182 -5.66 19.76 8.90
C TYR A 182 -6.39 18.55 9.49
N ARG A 183 -6.40 18.43 10.83
CA ARG A 183 -7.31 17.50 11.52
C ARG A 183 -8.77 17.84 11.20
N CYS A 184 -9.64 16.87 11.41
CA CYS A 184 -11.08 17.05 11.26
C CYS A 184 -11.82 16.78 12.57
N PRO A 185 -11.99 17.80 13.43
CA PRO A 185 -12.85 17.69 14.60
C PRO A 185 -14.34 17.71 14.22
N ASP A 186 -15.19 17.53 15.23
CA ASP A 186 -16.63 17.80 15.17
C ASP A 186 -17.45 16.97 14.19
N PHE A 187 -17.01 15.75 13.87
CA PHE A 187 -17.93 14.79 13.29
C PHE A 187 -19.09 14.52 14.27
N LYS A 188 -20.31 14.48 13.74
CA LYS A 188 -21.47 14.01 14.52
C LYS A 188 -21.28 12.54 14.88
N GLN A 189 -21.61 12.19 16.12
CA GLN A 189 -21.53 10.83 16.68
C GLN A 189 -22.06 9.79 15.67
N PRO A 190 -21.45 8.58 15.61
CA PRO A 190 -21.97 7.48 14.82
C PRO A 190 -23.42 7.18 15.26
N GLY A 191 -24.36 7.51 14.39
CA GLY A 191 -25.81 7.43 14.60
C GLY A 191 -26.48 7.36 13.24
N GLU A 192 -27.50 8.19 12.98
CA GLU A 192 -28.19 8.27 11.68
C GLU A 192 -27.23 8.55 10.49
N ALA A 193 -26.11 9.24 10.74
CA ALA A 193 -25.12 9.59 9.72
C ALA A 193 -24.12 8.45 9.37
N GLY A 194 -24.21 7.30 10.04
CA GLY A 194 -23.26 6.20 9.90
C GLY A 194 -21.85 6.49 10.43
N THR A 195 -21.02 5.45 10.44
CA THR A 195 -19.58 5.51 10.78
C THR A 195 -18.78 6.18 9.66
N LEU A 196 -17.58 6.68 9.97
CA LEU A 196 -16.78 7.51 9.07
C LEU A 196 -16.33 6.77 7.80
N ASP A 197 -16.08 5.47 7.88
CA ASP A 197 -15.76 4.60 6.73
C ASP A 197 -16.88 4.59 5.67
N ARG A 198 -18.13 4.82 6.08
CA ARG A 198 -19.31 4.81 5.21
C ARG A 198 -19.64 6.17 4.61
N ARG A 199 -18.92 7.23 5.00
CA ARG A 199 -19.16 8.57 4.48
C ARG A 199 -18.50 8.73 3.12
N ALA A 200 -19.14 9.52 2.26
CA ALA A 200 -18.58 9.88 0.97
C ALA A 200 -17.23 10.60 1.16
N ALA A 201 -16.24 10.29 0.33
CA ALA A 201 -14.89 10.81 0.44
C ALA A 201 -14.84 12.33 0.38
N ARG A 202 -15.75 12.97 -0.36
CA ARG A 202 -15.92 14.43 -0.40
C ARG A 202 -16.10 15.05 0.98
N SER A 203 -16.73 14.35 1.91
CA SER A 203 -16.94 14.85 3.27
C SER A 203 -15.64 15.00 4.08
N PHE A 204 -14.54 14.46 3.55
CA PHE A 204 -13.18 14.58 4.06
C PHE A 204 -12.31 15.43 3.13
N MET A 205 -12.35 15.20 1.80
CA MET A 205 -11.54 15.97 0.84
C MET A 205 -11.89 17.47 0.84
N ASP A 206 -13.18 17.81 0.99
CA ASP A 206 -13.65 19.20 0.98
C ASP A 206 -13.47 19.90 2.35
N LYS A 207 -12.98 19.18 3.39
CA LYS A 207 -12.75 19.75 4.72
C LYS A 207 -11.59 20.73 4.71
N ASN A 208 -11.54 21.54 5.77
CA ASN A 208 -10.47 22.50 6.00
C ASN A 208 -10.25 23.44 4.80
N GLY A 209 -11.34 23.91 4.17
CA GLY A 209 -11.25 24.76 2.99
C GLY A 209 -10.75 24.05 1.72
N GLY A 210 -10.92 22.73 1.62
CA GLY A 210 -10.41 21.91 0.53
C GLY A 210 -8.99 21.39 0.74
N HIS A 211 -8.38 21.63 1.91
CA HIS A 211 -7.09 21.06 2.27
C HIS A 211 -7.15 19.57 2.62
N GLY A 212 -8.34 18.99 2.68
CA GLY A 212 -8.52 17.59 3.01
C GLY A 212 -8.58 17.36 4.52
N CYS A 213 -8.24 16.15 4.93
CA CYS A 213 -8.55 15.68 6.28
C CYS A 213 -7.54 14.67 6.80
N VAL A 214 -6.94 14.97 7.94
CA VAL A 214 -6.19 14.01 8.75
C VAL A 214 -7.13 13.41 9.81
N LEU A 215 -7.45 12.13 9.65
CA LEU A 215 -8.29 11.36 10.55
C LEU A 215 -7.42 10.59 11.54
N ILE A 216 -7.60 10.86 12.83
CA ILE A 216 -6.82 10.25 13.90
C ILE A 216 -7.70 9.32 14.71
N PHE A 217 -7.27 8.07 14.83
CA PHE A 217 -7.98 7.03 15.56
C PHE A 217 -7.11 6.40 16.64
N ILE A 218 -7.67 6.28 17.84
CA ILE A 218 -7.07 5.52 18.95
C ILE A 218 -7.84 4.21 19.11
N ASP A 219 -7.16 3.08 18.95
CA ASP A 219 -7.75 1.76 19.18
C ASP A 219 -7.76 1.43 20.69
N GLY A 220 -8.61 0.47 21.09
CA GLY A 220 -9.00 0.24 22.49
C GLY A 220 -7.93 -0.34 23.43
N HIS A 221 -6.65 -0.25 23.11
CA HIS A 221 -5.53 -0.75 23.94
C HIS A 221 -4.96 0.35 24.85
N VAL A 222 -5.84 1.03 25.59
CA VAL A 222 -5.49 1.97 26.67
C VAL A 222 -6.17 1.55 27.97
N ASP A 223 -5.59 1.89 29.11
CA ASP A 223 -6.14 1.52 30.42
C ASP A 223 -7.32 2.38 30.84
N THR A 224 -8.46 2.19 30.18
CA THR A 224 -9.71 2.88 30.53
C THR A 224 -10.17 2.58 31.96
N LYS A 225 -9.75 1.46 32.57
CA LYS A 225 -10.07 1.13 33.97
C LYS A 225 -9.27 1.99 34.94
N ALA A 226 -8.06 2.37 34.57
CA ALA A 226 -7.26 3.36 35.29
C ALA A 226 -7.69 4.82 35.03
N GLY A 227 -8.75 5.04 34.24
CA GLY A 227 -9.28 6.37 33.93
C GLY A 227 -8.58 7.07 32.76
N VAL A 228 -7.73 6.35 32.00
CA VAL A 228 -7.09 6.87 30.79
C VAL A 228 -8.14 7.07 29.70
N ARG A 229 -8.18 8.27 29.09
CA ARG A 229 -9.12 8.57 28.01
C ARG A 229 -8.67 7.93 26.71
N ASP A 230 -9.56 7.17 26.08
CA ASP A 230 -9.32 6.47 24.81
C ASP A 230 -9.69 7.29 23.57
N HIS A 231 -9.97 8.59 23.73
CA HIS A 231 -10.26 9.55 22.66
C HIS A 231 -10.32 10.99 23.17
N ARG A 232 -10.30 11.95 22.24
CA ARG A 232 -10.57 13.38 22.46
C ARG A 232 -11.32 13.93 21.23
N GLU A 233 -12.59 13.56 21.10
CA GLU A 233 -13.40 13.79 19.89
C GLU A 233 -13.53 15.27 19.51
N SER A 234 -13.58 16.17 20.51
CA SER A 234 -13.59 17.64 20.32
C SER A 234 -12.34 18.16 19.60
N SER A 235 -11.24 17.41 19.66
CA SER A 235 -9.96 17.76 19.04
C SER A 235 -9.68 16.97 17.75
N GLY A 236 -10.66 16.17 17.29
CA GLY A 236 -10.51 15.32 16.11
C GLY A 236 -9.76 14.02 16.36
N ILE A 237 -9.65 13.57 17.63
CA ILE A 237 -9.03 12.31 18.02
C ILE A 237 -10.14 11.32 18.40
N TYR A 238 -10.39 10.32 17.55
CA TYR A 238 -11.57 9.49 17.62
C TYR A 238 -11.30 8.10 18.21
N LYS A 239 -12.27 7.54 18.92
CA LYS A 239 -12.23 6.14 19.35
C LYS A 239 -12.39 5.22 18.13
N GLY A 240 -11.32 4.51 17.76
CA GLY A 240 -11.16 3.78 16.50
C GLY A 240 -12.37 2.96 16.08
N ARG A 241 -12.57 1.77 16.65
CA ARG A 241 -13.66 0.86 16.21
C ARG A 241 -15.08 1.41 16.39
N LYS A 242 -15.27 2.42 17.25
CA LYS A 242 -16.57 3.10 17.43
C LYS A 242 -16.89 3.99 16.23
N TRP A 243 -15.91 4.77 15.78
CA TRP A 243 -16.08 5.74 14.69
C TRP A 243 -15.78 5.19 13.31
N PHE A 244 -14.92 4.19 13.24
CA PHE A 244 -14.36 3.65 12.01
C PHE A 244 -14.20 2.12 12.13
N PRO A 245 -15.31 1.35 11.99
CA PRO A 245 -15.26 -0.10 11.91
C PRO A 245 -14.37 -0.55 10.75
N ARG A 246 -13.47 -1.48 11.05
CA ARG A 246 -12.53 -2.03 10.07
C ARG A 246 -12.38 -3.52 10.24
N HIS A 247 -12.04 -4.19 9.14
CA HIS A 247 -11.61 -5.58 9.14
C HIS A 247 -10.11 -5.61 8.81
N GLY A 248 -9.27 -5.80 9.82
CA GLY A 248 -7.84 -6.06 9.59
C GLY A 248 -7.57 -7.55 9.63
N TYR A 249 -6.86 -8.08 8.63
CA TYR A 249 -6.43 -9.47 8.63
C TYR A 249 -4.92 -9.57 8.50
N TRP A 250 -4.29 -10.17 9.51
CA TRP A 250 -2.87 -10.52 9.52
C TRP A 250 -2.77 -12.04 9.33
N ALA A 251 -2.08 -12.48 8.29
CA ALA A 251 -1.98 -13.90 7.96
C ALA A 251 -1.13 -14.69 8.97
N GLU A 252 -0.19 -14.00 9.65
CA GLU A 252 0.77 -14.55 10.60
C GLU A 252 1.63 -15.67 9.99
N GLU A 253 2.04 -15.49 8.73
CA GLU A 253 2.81 -16.46 7.96
C GLU A 253 4.23 -15.98 7.66
N SER A 254 5.21 -16.87 7.74
CA SER A 254 6.63 -16.52 7.55
C SER A 254 7.07 -16.42 6.09
N THR A 255 6.22 -16.82 5.14
CA THR A 255 6.54 -16.80 3.70
C THR A 255 5.54 -15.99 2.90
N ALA A 256 6.01 -15.37 1.81
CA ALA A 256 5.17 -14.58 0.91
C ALA A 256 4.09 -15.44 0.22
N GLU A 257 4.39 -16.71 -0.07
CA GLU A 257 3.43 -17.62 -0.70
C GLU A 257 2.22 -17.89 0.22
N GLU A 258 2.46 -18.30 1.46
CA GLU A 258 1.38 -18.60 2.41
C GLU A 258 0.64 -17.35 2.88
N THR A 259 1.38 -16.25 3.09
CA THR A 259 0.79 -14.92 3.33
C THR A 259 -0.17 -14.58 2.20
N GLY A 260 0.28 -14.72 0.94
CA GLY A 260 -0.52 -14.40 -0.23
C GLY A 260 -1.78 -15.25 -0.34
N LYS A 261 -1.67 -16.58 -0.18
CA LYS A 261 -2.83 -17.49 -0.21
C LYS A 261 -3.89 -17.08 0.81
N LYS A 262 -3.49 -16.82 2.06
CA LYS A 262 -4.41 -16.45 3.14
C LYS A 262 -5.02 -15.07 2.95
N GLN A 263 -4.23 -14.07 2.54
CA GLN A 263 -4.72 -12.72 2.29
C GLN A 263 -5.71 -12.70 1.12
N ILE A 264 -5.43 -13.42 0.03
CA ILE A 264 -6.32 -13.53 -1.13
C ILE A 264 -7.62 -14.24 -0.74
N ALA A 265 -7.53 -15.37 -0.05
CA ALA A 265 -8.72 -16.10 0.41
C ALA A 265 -9.60 -15.22 1.32
N ARG A 266 -8.99 -14.41 2.18
CA ARG A 266 -9.71 -13.45 3.02
C ARG A 266 -10.37 -12.36 2.18
N MET A 267 -9.66 -11.76 1.23
CA MET A 267 -10.18 -10.73 0.34
C MET A 267 -11.39 -11.22 -0.48
N GLN A 268 -11.31 -12.45 -0.99
CA GLN A 268 -12.40 -13.06 -1.77
C GLN A 268 -13.66 -13.35 -0.94
N ALA A 269 -13.52 -13.50 0.37
CA ALA A 269 -14.65 -13.66 1.29
C ALA A 269 -15.35 -12.34 1.63
N LEU A 270 -14.82 -11.19 1.20
CA LEU A 270 -15.33 -9.86 1.53
C LEU A 270 -15.82 -9.17 0.25
N PRO A 271 -17.13 -9.15 -0.02
CA PRO A 271 -17.67 -8.50 -1.20
C PRO A 271 -17.62 -6.98 -1.08
N ARG A 272 -17.52 -6.31 -2.23
CA ARG A 272 -17.66 -4.86 -2.38
C ARG A 272 -19.07 -4.51 -2.80
N ASP A 273 -19.86 -4.04 -1.85
CA ASP A 273 -21.27 -3.68 -2.03
C ASP A 273 -21.70 -2.53 -1.10
N THR A 274 -22.99 -2.26 -1.01
CA THR A 274 -23.55 -1.25 -0.09
C THR A 274 -24.00 -1.83 1.25
N GLY A 275 -23.86 -3.15 1.44
CA GLY A 275 -24.41 -3.92 2.53
C GLY A 275 -23.62 -3.83 3.85
N PRO A 276 -24.06 -4.60 4.87
CA PRO A 276 -23.36 -4.70 6.14
C PRO A 276 -22.07 -5.55 6.06
N ASN A 277 -21.91 -6.37 5.02
CA ASN A 277 -20.80 -7.31 4.86
C ASN A 277 -19.61 -6.75 4.05
N ASP A 278 -19.66 -5.48 3.66
CA ASP A 278 -18.57 -4.74 3.02
C ASP A 278 -17.85 -3.85 4.04
N PRO A 279 -16.81 -4.38 4.73
CA PRO A 279 -16.04 -3.60 5.69
C PRO A 279 -15.00 -2.73 5.00
N PHE A 280 -14.49 -1.75 5.74
CA PHE A 280 -13.18 -1.17 5.47
C PHE A 280 -12.11 -2.26 5.69
N PHE A 281 -11.64 -2.90 4.61
CA PHE A 281 -10.76 -4.07 4.68
C PHE A 281 -9.29 -3.67 4.54
N ILE A 282 -8.49 -4.02 5.55
CA ILE A 282 -7.04 -3.85 5.59
C ILE A 282 -6.39 -5.21 5.34
N MET A 283 -5.84 -5.35 4.14
CA MET A 283 -5.03 -6.50 3.74
C MET A 283 -3.60 -6.27 4.21
N GLN A 284 -3.19 -6.95 5.29
CA GLN A 284 -1.84 -6.80 5.83
C GLN A 284 -0.86 -7.68 5.06
N TRP A 285 -0.29 -7.11 4.00
CA TRP A 285 0.59 -7.78 3.05
C TRP A 285 2.03 -7.81 3.55
N GLN A 286 2.23 -8.52 4.65
CA GLN A 286 3.50 -8.62 5.36
C GLN A 286 3.74 -10.04 5.86
N CYS A 287 5.00 -10.47 5.85
CA CYS A 287 5.41 -11.75 6.43
C CYS A 287 5.69 -11.60 7.92
N THR A 288 5.40 -12.65 8.69
CA THR A 288 5.71 -12.75 10.12
C THR A 288 6.87 -13.70 10.30
N THR A 289 8.07 -13.13 10.29
CA THR A 289 9.30 -13.88 10.50
C THR A 289 9.58 -13.94 11.99
N ASP A 290 10.00 -15.11 12.49
CA ASP A 290 10.44 -15.17 13.88
C ASP A 290 11.69 -14.31 14.10
N PHE A 291 11.92 -13.96 15.35
CA PHE A 291 12.99 -13.06 15.77
C PHE A 291 14.37 -13.51 15.28
N ILE A 292 14.65 -14.82 15.21
CA ILE A 292 15.95 -15.34 14.79
C ILE A 292 16.13 -15.12 13.29
N HIS A 293 15.14 -15.50 12.47
CA HIS A 293 15.20 -15.28 11.02
C HIS A 293 15.23 -13.79 10.67
N ALA A 294 14.44 -12.97 11.35
CA ALA A 294 14.45 -11.52 11.17
C ALA A 294 15.83 -10.93 11.51
N THR A 295 16.48 -11.38 12.58
CA THR A 295 17.80 -10.89 12.99
C THR A 295 18.91 -11.31 12.02
N ILE A 296 18.79 -12.47 11.37
CA ILE A 296 19.79 -12.95 10.40
C ILE A 296 19.61 -12.21 9.06
N THR A 297 18.39 -12.26 8.53
CA THR A 297 18.08 -11.90 7.14
C THR A 297 17.62 -10.45 6.98
N GLY A 298 16.90 -9.90 7.96
CA GLY A 298 16.33 -8.55 7.90
C GLY A 298 14.87 -8.52 7.41
N ILE A 299 14.01 -7.71 8.04
CA ILE A 299 12.62 -7.49 7.61
C ILE A 299 12.58 -6.83 6.23
N ASP A 300 13.51 -5.92 5.94
CA ASP A 300 13.72 -5.30 4.64
C ASP A 300 13.89 -6.34 3.53
N HIS A 301 14.72 -7.36 3.74
CA HIS A 301 14.92 -8.44 2.78
C HIS A 301 13.62 -9.19 2.48
N PHE A 302 12.86 -9.55 3.53
CA PHE A 302 11.59 -10.24 3.34
C PHE A 302 10.56 -9.38 2.64
N ALA A 303 10.49 -8.09 2.96
CA ALA A 303 9.57 -7.15 2.36
C ALA A 303 9.93 -6.89 0.88
N VAL A 304 11.15 -6.41 0.62
CA VAL A 304 11.60 -5.96 -0.69
C VAL A 304 11.82 -7.12 -1.66
N LEU A 305 12.36 -8.27 -1.21
CA LEU A 305 12.65 -9.38 -2.11
C LEU A 305 11.55 -10.44 -2.21
N GLY A 306 10.69 -10.54 -1.20
CA GLY A 306 9.68 -11.59 -1.08
C GLY A 306 8.25 -11.06 -1.16
N SER A 307 7.81 -10.41 -0.08
CA SER A 307 6.42 -10.02 0.16
C SER A 307 5.92 -9.03 -0.89
N ASN A 308 6.55 -7.86 -1.02
CA ASN A 308 6.07 -6.78 -1.89
C ASN A 308 6.03 -7.24 -3.36
N PRO A 309 7.07 -7.90 -3.92
CA PRO A 309 7.00 -8.49 -5.26
C PRO A 309 5.81 -9.44 -5.46
N ALA A 310 5.48 -10.26 -4.45
CA ALA A 310 4.36 -11.19 -4.50
C ALA A 310 2.99 -10.50 -4.60
N LEU A 311 2.85 -9.25 -4.13
CA LEU A 311 1.62 -8.50 -4.32
C LEU A 311 1.28 -8.37 -5.81
N TYR A 312 2.28 -8.03 -6.63
CA TYR A 312 2.09 -7.67 -8.04
C TYR A 312 1.71 -8.87 -8.91
N TRP A 313 2.38 -10.01 -8.73
CA TRP A 313 2.13 -11.20 -9.57
C TRP A 313 1.09 -12.15 -8.97
N HIS A 314 0.78 -12.05 -7.67
CA HIS A 314 -0.18 -12.94 -7.02
C HIS A 314 -1.48 -12.23 -6.65
N ALA A 315 -1.43 -11.23 -5.76
CA ALA A 315 -2.65 -10.61 -5.22
C ALA A 315 -3.44 -9.85 -6.28
N VAL A 316 -2.78 -9.03 -7.10
CA VAL A 316 -3.45 -8.21 -8.12
C VAL A 316 -4.22 -9.09 -9.11
N ASN A 317 -3.67 -10.25 -9.48
CA ASN A 317 -4.32 -11.19 -10.39
C ASN A 317 -5.57 -11.86 -9.80
N ALA A 318 -5.74 -11.81 -8.47
CA ALA A 318 -6.89 -12.35 -7.78
C ALA A 318 -7.98 -11.30 -7.48
N MET A 319 -7.73 -10.02 -7.76
CA MET A 319 -8.69 -8.94 -7.53
C MET A 319 -9.75 -8.88 -8.63
N SER A 320 -10.96 -8.45 -8.28
CA SER A 320 -12.05 -8.17 -9.22
C SER A 320 -12.79 -6.89 -8.81
N PRO A 321 -13.70 -6.35 -9.65
CA PRO A 321 -14.57 -5.24 -9.23
C PRO A 321 -15.36 -5.52 -7.95
N GLU A 322 -15.69 -6.79 -7.68
CA GLU A 322 -16.45 -7.23 -6.51
C GLU A 322 -15.57 -7.57 -5.30
N ASN A 323 -14.26 -7.77 -5.48
CA ASN A 323 -13.34 -8.17 -4.42
C ASN A 323 -11.97 -7.50 -4.60
N TYR A 324 -11.71 -6.48 -3.79
CA TYR A 324 -10.42 -5.78 -3.71
C TYR A 324 -10.24 -5.19 -2.30
N PRO A 325 -9.02 -4.94 -1.80
CA PRO A 325 -8.80 -4.39 -0.46
C PRO A 325 -9.03 -2.87 -0.41
N THR A 326 -9.37 -2.35 0.78
CA THR A 326 -9.45 -0.90 0.99
C THR A 326 -8.06 -0.36 1.27
N VAL A 327 -7.30 -1.04 2.13
CA VAL A 327 -5.90 -0.74 2.41
C VAL A 327 -5.05 -1.95 2.06
N ILE A 328 -3.97 -1.72 1.30
CA ILE A 328 -2.85 -2.65 1.18
C ILE A 328 -1.76 -2.15 2.11
N LEU A 329 -1.52 -2.87 3.20
CA LEU A 329 -0.57 -2.48 4.24
C LEU A 329 0.74 -3.25 4.04
N GLU A 330 1.84 -2.55 3.79
CA GLU A 330 3.16 -3.14 3.49
C GLU A 330 4.23 -2.71 4.51
N ASP A 331 5.24 -3.55 4.65
CA ASP A 331 6.56 -3.15 5.17
C ASP A 331 7.40 -2.59 4.02
N TYR A 332 8.27 -1.62 4.32
CA TYR A 332 9.18 -0.98 3.36
C TYR A 332 8.45 -0.47 2.10
N ILE A 333 7.39 0.32 2.29
CA ILE A 333 6.55 0.78 1.18
C ILE A 333 7.40 1.43 0.08
N SER A 334 7.09 1.09 -1.16
CA SER A 334 7.75 1.61 -2.36
C SER A 334 9.26 1.36 -2.43
N GLN A 335 9.90 0.71 -1.46
CA GLN A 335 11.32 0.38 -1.58
C GLN A 335 11.50 -0.82 -2.48
N VAL A 336 12.41 -0.65 -3.42
CA VAL A 336 12.67 -1.60 -4.50
C VAL A 336 14.10 -2.14 -4.43
N LEU A 337 14.97 -1.43 -3.71
CA LEU A 337 16.30 -1.89 -3.31
C LEU A 337 16.36 -2.00 -1.80
N GLU A 338 17.05 -3.03 -1.30
CA GLU A 338 17.49 -3.05 0.09
C GLU A 338 18.42 -1.85 0.29
N LEU A 339 17.98 -0.88 1.10
CA LEU A 339 18.81 0.26 1.43
C LEU A 339 19.75 -0.14 2.57
N GLU A 340 21.01 0.29 2.50
CA GLU A 340 21.79 0.44 3.73
C GLU A 340 21.01 1.43 4.61
N SER A 341 20.40 0.89 5.66
CA SER A 341 19.37 1.44 6.56
C SER A 341 19.61 2.80 7.22
N SER A 342 20.61 3.55 6.79
CA SER A 342 21.13 4.74 7.47
C SER A 342 20.95 6.07 6.71
N ARG A 343 20.30 6.09 5.53
CA ARG A 343 20.39 7.27 4.63
C ARG A 343 19.10 7.93 4.13
N ALA A 344 17.91 7.43 4.45
CA ALA A 344 16.69 7.95 3.82
C ALA A 344 16.08 9.20 4.50
N ASP A 345 16.13 9.33 5.83
CA ASP A 345 15.40 10.45 6.49
C ASP A 345 16.15 11.79 6.53
N ASP A 346 17.43 11.83 6.15
CA ASP A 346 18.20 13.09 6.05
C ASP A 346 18.21 13.66 4.63
N ALA A 347 17.58 12.96 3.67
CA ALA A 347 17.50 13.42 2.30
C ALA A 347 16.35 14.42 2.16
N THR A 348 16.69 15.68 1.86
CA THR A 348 15.73 16.69 1.39
C THR A 348 15.05 16.29 0.08
N ASP A 349 15.66 15.34 -0.64
CA ASP A 349 15.19 14.81 -1.91
C ASP A 349 14.53 13.44 -1.75
N PHE A 350 13.57 13.17 -2.63
CA PHE A 350 12.89 11.87 -2.66
C PHE A 350 13.89 10.76 -3.03
N PRO A 351 13.98 9.66 -2.26
CA PRO A 351 15.08 8.70 -2.42
C PRO A 351 15.09 8.03 -3.80
N SER A 352 16.28 7.81 -4.38
CA SER A 352 16.42 7.19 -5.72
C SER A 352 16.19 5.67 -5.74
N GLY A 353 15.93 5.05 -4.58
CA GLY A 353 15.71 3.62 -4.40
C GLY A 353 14.24 3.24 -4.16
N VAL A 354 13.32 4.11 -4.57
CA VAL A 354 11.87 3.90 -4.42
C VAL A 354 11.17 3.85 -5.77
N GLY A 355 10.18 2.98 -5.89
CA GLY A 355 9.33 2.80 -7.07
C GLY A 355 7.86 3.11 -6.78
N ALA A 356 7.13 3.51 -7.81
CA ALA A 356 5.74 3.96 -7.73
C ALA A 356 4.74 2.81 -7.87
N GLU A 357 5.16 1.56 -7.68
CA GLU A 357 4.37 0.37 -7.97
C GLU A 357 3.08 0.33 -7.15
N ILE A 358 3.16 0.47 -5.83
CA ILE A 358 2.00 0.41 -4.95
C ILE A 358 1.03 1.58 -5.16
N GLN A 359 1.56 2.79 -5.38
CA GLN A 359 0.75 3.96 -5.77
C GLN A 359 0.01 3.68 -7.08
N THR A 360 0.69 3.10 -8.05
CA THR A 360 0.09 2.79 -9.35
C THR A 360 -0.98 1.71 -9.25
N ILE A 361 -0.77 0.69 -8.40
CA ILE A 361 -1.80 -0.32 -8.07
C ILE A 361 -3.05 0.36 -7.56
N VAL A 362 -2.96 1.17 -6.50
CA VAL A 362 -4.17 1.68 -5.82
C VAL A 362 -4.92 2.67 -6.69
N ILE A 363 -4.21 3.45 -7.50
CA ILE A 363 -4.81 4.28 -8.56
C ILE A 363 -5.51 3.40 -9.60
N GLY A 364 -4.86 2.33 -10.05
CA GLY A 364 -5.46 1.34 -10.96
C GLY A 364 -6.72 0.67 -10.39
N ILE A 365 -6.70 0.24 -9.13
CA ILE A 365 -7.88 -0.34 -8.49
C ILE A 365 -9.03 0.68 -8.49
N ASN A 366 -8.76 1.94 -8.13
CA ASN A 366 -9.78 2.97 -8.09
C ASN A 366 -10.34 3.33 -9.47
N LEU A 367 -9.48 3.49 -10.48
CA LEU A 367 -9.89 3.89 -11.83
C LEU A 367 -10.58 2.75 -12.59
N TYR A 368 -10.18 1.50 -12.35
CA TYR A 368 -10.66 0.34 -13.10
C TYR A 368 -11.62 -0.53 -12.29
N LEU A 369 -11.17 -1.18 -11.21
CA LEU A 369 -11.98 -2.18 -10.51
C LEU A 369 -13.17 -1.54 -9.79
N ALA A 370 -12.90 -0.56 -8.92
CA ALA A 370 -13.95 0.14 -8.18
C ALA A 370 -14.92 0.89 -9.11
N SER A 371 -14.43 1.46 -10.23
CA SER A 371 -15.26 2.12 -11.24
C SER A 371 -16.16 1.17 -12.05
N GLN A 372 -15.84 -0.13 -12.11
CA GLN A 372 -16.67 -1.13 -12.80
C GLN A 372 -17.77 -1.70 -11.91
N ASN A 373 -17.64 -1.56 -10.59
CA ASN A 373 -18.61 -2.05 -9.66
C ASN A 373 -19.78 -1.07 -9.52
N CYS A 374 -20.95 -1.44 -10.02
CA CYS A 374 -22.17 -0.62 -10.00
C CYS A 374 -22.72 -0.32 -8.60
N ASN A 375 -22.32 -1.08 -7.56
CA ASN A 375 -22.68 -0.80 -6.17
C ASN A 375 -21.77 0.26 -5.53
N VAL A 376 -20.60 0.47 -6.10
CA VAL A 376 -19.56 1.37 -5.58
C VAL A 376 -19.53 2.68 -6.36
N ALA A 377 -19.49 2.60 -7.70
CA ALA A 377 -19.40 3.75 -8.56
C ALA A 377 -20.79 4.22 -9.02
N THR A 378 -21.13 5.46 -8.68
CA THR A 378 -22.35 6.14 -9.16
C THR A 378 -22.13 6.82 -10.51
N SER A 379 -20.88 7.12 -10.86
CA SER A 379 -20.49 7.74 -12.12
C SER A 379 -20.09 6.70 -13.17
N ARG A 380 -20.24 7.07 -14.44
CA ARG A 380 -19.76 6.24 -15.56
C ARG A 380 -18.26 6.01 -15.43
N HIS A 381 -17.83 4.79 -15.75
CA HIS A 381 -16.41 4.41 -15.74
C HIS A 381 -15.55 5.44 -16.50
N PRO A 382 -14.57 6.08 -15.85
CA PRO A 382 -13.86 7.25 -16.40
C PRO A 382 -13.08 6.93 -17.67
N LEU A 383 -12.69 5.66 -17.84
CA LEU A 383 -11.92 5.21 -19.01
C LEU A 383 -12.79 4.69 -20.16
N LEU A 384 -14.11 4.59 -19.97
CA LEU A 384 -15.00 4.29 -21.08
C LEU A 384 -15.23 5.60 -21.83
N ARG A 385 -14.59 5.74 -23.00
CA ARG A 385 -14.80 6.88 -23.89
C ARG A 385 -16.30 7.16 -24.04
N PRO A 386 -16.74 8.43 -24.02
CA PRO A 386 -18.06 8.78 -24.51
C PRO A 386 -18.23 8.12 -25.88
N LYS A 387 -19.37 7.48 -26.12
CA LYS A 387 -19.72 7.14 -27.50
C LYS A 387 -19.78 8.49 -28.20
N VAL A 388 -18.75 8.83 -28.98
CA VAL A 388 -18.86 9.90 -29.95
C VAL A 388 -20.08 9.50 -30.76
N GLU A 389 -21.15 10.27 -30.66
CA GLU A 389 -22.28 10.16 -31.58
C GLU A 389 -21.68 10.35 -32.96
N ARG A 390 -21.37 9.23 -33.63
CA ARG A 390 -21.15 9.22 -35.05
C ARG A 390 -22.46 9.70 -35.63
N ARG A 391 -22.54 11.00 -35.93
CA ARG A 391 -23.48 11.50 -36.94
C ARG A 391 -23.39 10.54 -38.10
N SER A 392 -24.49 9.83 -38.33
CA SER A 392 -24.68 8.89 -39.41
C SER A 392 -24.38 9.61 -40.72
N ILE A 393 -23.18 9.42 -41.24
CA ILE A 393 -22.95 9.53 -42.67
C ILE A 393 -23.37 8.17 -43.21
N GLU A 394 -24.57 8.15 -43.79
CA GLU A 394 -25.10 7.06 -44.59
C GLU A 394 -24.04 6.61 -45.60
N GLY A 395 -23.72 5.32 -45.61
CA GLY A 395 -22.69 4.81 -46.50
C GLY A 395 -22.35 3.33 -46.31
N ARG A 396 -23.35 2.47 -46.56
CA ARG A 396 -23.27 1.16 -47.24
C ARG A 396 -22.18 0.14 -46.80
N SER A 397 -22.67 -1.06 -46.45
CA SER A 397 -22.02 -2.39 -46.60
C SER A 397 -20.99 -2.77 -45.50
N THR A 398 -20.93 -3.96 -44.91
CA THR A 398 -21.51 -5.28 -45.23
C THR A 398 -21.49 -6.17 -43.97
N ASN A 399 -22.41 -7.14 -43.93
CA ASN A 399 -22.56 -8.24 -42.99
C ASN A 399 -21.27 -8.75 -42.30
N SER A 400 -21.29 -8.80 -40.97
CA SER A 400 -20.60 -9.85 -40.21
C SER A 400 -21.37 -10.13 -38.92
N THR A 401 -22.11 -11.23 -38.97
CA THR A 401 -22.65 -11.95 -37.82
C THR A 401 -21.50 -12.49 -36.99
N SER A 402 -21.37 -12.00 -35.76
CA SER A 402 -20.67 -12.70 -34.67
C SER A 402 -21.38 -12.37 -33.37
N THR A 403 -22.40 -13.16 -33.10
CA THR A 403 -22.91 -13.41 -31.75
C THR A 403 -21.86 -14.24 -31.01
N GLN A 404 -21.10 -13.62 -30.11
CA GLN A 404 -20.40 -14.33 -29.04
C GLN A 404 -20.62 -13.63 -27.70
N ASP A 405 -21.24 -14.41 -26.83
CA ASP A 405 -21.41 -14.38 -25.37
C ASP A 405 -20.55 -13.38 -24.56
N PRO A 406 -21.10 -12.70 -23.53
CA PRO A 406 -20.36 -11.82 -22.61
C PRO A 406 -19.54 -12.60 -21.55
N GLY A 407 -19.03 -13.78 -21.90
CA GLY A 407 -18.17 -14.59 -21.03
C GLY A 407 -16.75 -14.01 -20.94
N ARG A 408 -16.30 -13.74 -19.70
CA ARG A 408 -14.94 -13.37 -19.24
C ARG A 408 -13.88 -13.22 -20.35
N PHE A 409 -13.45 -11.99 -20.57
CA PHE A 409 -12.26 -11.68 -21.37
C PHE A 409 -10.99 -12.30 -20.73
N THR A 410 -10.29 -13.17 -21.47
CA THR A 410 -9.04 -13.86 -21.04
C THR A 410 -7.80 -13.34 -21.78
N GLY A 411 -7.88 -12.15 -22.37
CA GLY A 411 -6.83 -11.56 -23.19
C GLY A 411 -5.98 -10.48 -22.51
N ILE A 412 -5.13 -9.82 -23.29
CA ILE A 412 -4.33 -8.66 -22.87
C ILE A 412 -4.98 -7.39 -23.41
N ARG A 413 -5.23 -6.42 -22.54
CA ARG A 413 -5.69 -5.08 -22.94
C ARG A 413 -4.49 -4.13 -22.94
N TYR A 414 -4.22 -3.54 -24.10
CA TYR A 414 -3.16 -2.54 -24.25
C TYR A 414 -3.65 -1.14 -23.91
N ALA A 415 -2.71 -0.29 -23.56
CA ALA A 415 -2.87 1.13 -23.25
C ALA A 415 -3.65 1.94 -24.29
N ASN A 416 -3.39 1.67 -25.56
CA ASN A 416 -4.02 2.32 -26.71
C ASN A 416 -5.46 1.81 -26.97
N GLY A 417 -5.99 0.93 -26.13
CA GLY A 417 -7.31 0.33 -26.28
C GLY A 417 -7.37 -0.86 -27.25
N THR A 418 -6.23 -1.37 -27.72
CA THR A 418 -6.19 -2.63 -28.49
C THR A 418 -6.24 -3.83 -27.56
N PHE A 419 -6.59 -4.99 -28.11
CA PHE A 419 -6.74 -6.23 -27.36
C PHE A 419 -6.00 -7.35 -28.08
N ASP A 420 -5.28 -8.16 -27.34
CA ASP A 420 -4.92 -9.51 -27.76
C ASP A 420 -5.88 -10.48 -27.06
N ARG A 421 -6.76 -11.13 -27.81
CA ARG A 421 -7.83 -11.99 -27.26
C ARG A 421 -7.38 -13.44 -27.04
N ALA A 422 -6.21 -13.82 -27.55
CA ALA A 422 -5.71 -15.18 -27.48
C ALA A 422 -4.18 -15.15 -27.38
N PRO A 423 -3.63 -14.61 -26.27
CA PRO A 423 -2.19 -14.65 -26.06
C PRO A 423 -1.72 -16.11 -26.09
N PRO A 424 -0.57 -16.42 -26.73
CA PRO A 424 -0.04 -17.78 -26.77
C PRO A 424 0.07 -18.41 -25.38
N SER A 425 -0.08 -19.73 -25.29
CA SER A 425 0.18 -20.46 -24.04
C SER A 425 1.62 -20.18 -23.57
N GLY A 426 1.78 -19.65 -22.35
CA GLY A 426 3.09 -19.24 -21.81
C GLY A 426 3.52 -17.81 -22.15
N PHE A 427 2.65 -16.99 -22.75
CA PHE A 427 2.94 -15.59 -23.01
C PHE A 427 3.19 -14.82 -21.71
N HIS A 428 4.38 -14.24 -21.60
CA HIS A 428 4.80 -13.40 -20.48
C HIS A 428 5.09 -12.01 -21.03
N LEU A 429 4.43 -10.98 -20.49
CA LEU A 429 4.56 -9.59 -20.97
C LEU A 429 6.02 -9.06 -20.97
N ALA A 430 6.90 -9.67 -20.18
CA ALA A 430 8.33 -9.36 -20.12
C ALA A 430 9.26 -10.34 -20.87
N ARG A 431 8.74 -11.41 -21.50
CA ARG A 431 9.53 -12.35 -22.31
C ARG A 431 9.09 -12.31 -23.77
N VAL A 432 9.30 -11.17 -24.42
CA VAL A 432 9.28 -11.12 -25.88
C VAL A 432 10.54 -11.80 -26.40
N PRO A 433 10.47 -12.71 -27.39
CA PRO A 433 11.66 -13.40 -27.92
C PRO A 433 12.64 -12.45 -28.61
N ILE A 434 12.14 -11.30 -29.07
CA ILE A 434 12.90 -10.25 -29.73
C ILE A 434 12.54 -8.93 -29.05
N LEU A 435 13.54 -8.26 -28.47
CA LEU A 435 13.46 -6.86 -28.11
C LEU A 435 13.56 -6.05 -29.41
N LYS A 436 12.54 -5.23 -29.70
CA LYS A 436 12.47 -4.50 -30.96
C LYS A 436 13.35 -3.25 -30.93
N THR A 437 13.86 -2.91 -32.11
CA THR A 437 14.51 -1.62 -32.38
C THR A 437 13.60 -0.48 -31.88
N GLY A 438 14.15 0.46 -31.13
CA GLY A 438 13.41 1.57 -30.52
C GLY A 438 12.91 1.30 -29.09
N THR A 439 13.07 0.08 -28.56
CA THR A 439 12.83 -0.18 -27.14
C THR A 439 13.76 0.65 -26.27
N ARG A 440 13.20 1.42 -25.34
CA ARG A 440 13.93 2.30 -24.40
C ARG A 440 14.00 1.67 -23.02
N PHE A 441 15.20 1.56 -22.47
CA PHE A 441 15.45 1.02 -21.13
C PHE A 441 15.41 2.12 -20.04
N GLY A 442 15.32 1.73 -18.78
CA GLY A 442 15.22 2.65 -17.63
C GLY A 442 16.41 3.61 -17.47
N ASN A 443 17.58 3.26 -18.00
CA ASN A 443 18.75 4.13 -18.06
C ASN A 443 18.73 5.13 -19.25
N GLY A 444 17.64 5.17 -20.01
CA GLY A 444 17.47 6.05 -21.16
C GLY A 444 18.09 5.55 -22.47
N THR A 445 18.80 4.41 -22.47
CA THR A 445 19.33 3.81 -23.69
C THR A 445 18.21 3.28 -24.58
N VAL A 446 18.41 3.34 -25.90
CA VAL A 446 17.44 2.90 -26.90
C VAL A 446 18.11 1.86 -27.79
N LEU A 447 17.44 0.73 -27.99
CA LEU A 447 17.91 -0.32 -28.90
C LEU A 447 17.98 0.21 -30.33
N ALA A 448 19.17 0.15 -30.92
CA ALA A 448 19.41 0.55 -32.30
C ALA A 448 19.00 -0.54 -33.32
N GLU A 449 18.84 -1.78 -32.86
CA GLU A 449 18.44 -2.91 -33.69
C GLU A 449 17.63 -3.93 -32.87
N ASP A 450 16.97 -4.85 -33.58
CA ASP A 450 16.23 -5.95 -32.97
C ASP A 450 17.24 -6.91 -32.33
N LEU A 451 17.10 -7.19 -31.04
CA LEU A 451 17.95 -8.15 -30.33
C LEU A 451 17.14 -9.32 -29.80
N PRO A 452 17.65 -10.56 -29.90
CA PRO A 452 17.13 -11.67 -29.11
C PRO A 452 17.13 -11.27 -27.63
N ASN A 453 16.00 -11.44 -26.97
CA ASN A 453 15.91 -11.15 -25.56
C ASN A 453 16.75 -12.19 -24.79
N PRO A 454 17.81 -11.78 -24.07
CA PRO A 454 18.71 -12.70 -23.38
C PRO A 454 18.02 -13.51 -22.28
N ASP A 455 16.84 -13.06 -21.82
CA ASP A 455 16.05 -13.66 -20.75
C ASP A 455 14.82 -14.44 -21.27
N TYR A 456 14.74 -14.70 -22.58
CA TYR A 456 13.66 -15.50 -23.21
C TYR A 456 13.78 -17.00 -22.92
#